data_AF-A0A5A9E8G6-F1
#
_entry.id   AF-A0A5A9E8G6-F1
#
_cell.length_a   1.000
_cell.length_b   1.000
_cell.length_c   1.000
_cell.angle_alpha   90.00
_cell.angle_beta   90.00
_cell.angle_gamma   90.00
#
_symmetry.space_group_name_H-M   'P 1'
#
loop_
_entity.id
_entity.type
_entity.pdbx_description
1 polymer ?
#
loop_
_entity_poly.entity_id
_entity_poly.type
_entity_poly.pdbx_seq_one_letter_code
_entity_poly.pdbx_strand_id
1 'polypeptide(L)' 'MKDTIKYVGLDVSKEKIAVAIAEEGREAPRYWGSIDHTPEAVNKLMSKLGE' A
#
# COMPACT_ATOMS: atom_id res chain seq x y z
N MET A 1 10.22 20.16 -0.39
CA MET A 1 9.38 18.95 -0.51
C MET A 1 8.45 18.94 0.68
N LYS A 2 7.14 18.77 0.46
CA LYS A 2 6.22 18.46 1.56
C LYS A 2 6.33 16.96 1.79
N ASP A 3 6.73 16.57 2.99
CA ASP A 3 6.67 15.17 3.39
C ASP A 3 5.20 14.74 3.37
N THR A 4 4.89 13.68 2.62
CA THR A 4 3.54 13.13 2.54
C THR A 4 3.53 11.81 3.28
N ILE A 5 2.76 11.73 4.36
CA ILE A 5 2.59 10.51 5.15
C ILE A 5 1.37 9.77 4.60
N LYS A 6 1.61 8.61 3.98
CA LYS A 6 0.56 7.69 3.53
C LYS A 6 0.53 6.48 4.47
N TYR A 7 -0.66 6.09 4.93
CA TYR A 7 -0.83 4.91 5.79
C TYR A 7 -1.24 3.73 4.92
N VAL A 8 -0.44 2.67 4.92
CA VAL A 8 -0.63 1.52 4.02
C VAL A 8 -1.08 0.30 4.83
N GLY A 9 -2.27 -0.20 4.53
CA GLY A 9 -2.76 -1.48 5.02
C GLY A 9 -2.40 -2.60 4.03
N LEU A 10 -1.79 -3.67 4.54
CA LEU A 10 -1.44 -4.86 3.77
C LEU A 10 -2.15 -6.07 4.38
N ASP A 11 -3.10 -6.63 3.65
CA ASP A 11 -3.77 -7.88 4.00
C ASP A 11 -3.15 -9.03 3.18
N VAL A 12 -2.37 -9.87 3.86
CA VAL A 12 -1.46 -10.84 3.25
C VAL A 12 -2.06 -12.23 3.27
N SER A 13 -2.21 -12.83 2.08
CA SER A 13 -2.65 -14.22 1.89
C SER A 13 -1.56 -15.04 1.19
N LYS A 14 -1.77 -16.36 1.03
CA LYS A 14 -0.74 -17.26 0.48
C LYS A 14 -0.22 -16.84 -0.89
N GLU A 15 -1.08 -16.31 -1.75
CA GLU A 15 -0.73 -15.96 -3.13
C GLU A 15 -0.73 -14.46 -3.41
N LYS A 16 -1.55 -13.69 -2.68
CA LYS A 16 -1.75 -12.26 -2.94
C LYS A 16 -1.76 -11.41 -1.68
N ILE A 17 -1.42 -10.13 -1.84
CA ILE A 17 -1.51 -9.11 -0.81
C ILE A 17 -2.49 -8.05 -1.29
N ALA A 18 -3.59 -7.86 -0.57
CA ALA A 18 -4.50 -6.75 -0.80
C ALA A 18 -3.95 -5.48 -0.12
N VAL A 19 -4.03 -4.36 -0.83
CA VAL A 19 -3.44 -3.09 -0.44
C VAL A 19 -4.54 -2.05 -0.29
N ALA A 20 -4.55 -1.38 0.86
CA ALA A 20 -5.39 -0.23 1.11
C ALA A 20 -4.54 0.95 1.55
N ILE A 21 -4.91 2.17 1.16
CA ILE A 21 -4.16 3.39 1.49
C ILE A 21 -5.10 4.37 2.17
N ALA A 22 -4.68 4.91 3.30
CA ALA A 22 -5.32 6.05 3.96
C ALA A 22 -4.38 7.25 3.92
N GLU A 23 -4.98 8.44 3.80
CA GLU A 23 -4.32 9.71 4.02
C GLU A 23 -4.38 10.07 5.51
N GLU A 24 -3.75 11.17 5.91
CA GLU A 24 -3.89 11.69 7.27
C GLU A 24 -5.35 11.98 7.63
N GLY A 25 -5.74 11.66 8.86
CA GLY A 25 -7.09 11.88 9.37
C GLY A 25 -7.77 10.60 9.84
N ARG A 26 -9.10 10.60 9.81
CA ARG A 26 -9.96 9.48 10.25
C ARG A 26 -10.85 8.94 9.13
N GLU A 27 -10.52 9.27 7.89
CA GLU A 27 -11.25 8.76 6.73
C GLU A 27 -10.97 7.28 6.52
N ALA A 28 -11.93 6.59 5.89
CA ALA A 28 -11.76 5.19 5.58
C ALA A 28 -10.62 5.00 4.56
N PRO A 29 -9.78 3.97 4.72
CA PRO A 29 -8.75 3.66 3.72
C PRO A 29 -9.39 3.29 2.39
N ARG A 30 -8.84 3.80 1.29
CA ARG A 30 -9.25 3.41 -0.06
C ARG A 30 -8.58 2.10 -0.46
N TYR A 31 -9.35 1.19 -1.05
CA TYR A 31 -8.78 0.01 -1.68
C TYR A 31 -7.95 0.43 -2.90
N TRP A 32 -6.68 0.04 -2.91
CA TRP A 32 -5.74 0.40 -3.97
C TRP A 32 -5.58 -0.71 -5.00
N GLY A 33 -5.67 -1.96 -4.56
CA GLY A 33 -5.54 -3.13 -5.43
C GLY A 33 -4.95 -4.32 -4.70
N SER A 34 -4.48 -5.30 -5.47
CA SER A 34 -3.72 -6.44 -4.94
C SER A 34 -2.43 -6.64 -5.73
N ILE A 35 -1.42 -7.17 -5.05
CA ILE A 35 -0.13 -7.56 -5.62
C ILE A 35 0.13 -9.03 -5.32
N ASP A 36 1.03 -9.67 -6.08
CA ASP A 36 1.45 -11.03 -5.76
C ASP A 36 2.26 -11.04 -4.46
N HIS A 37 2.15 -12.12 -3.69
CA HIS A 37 2.88 -12.28 -2.43
C HIS A 37 4.36 -12.64 -2.70
N THR A 38 5.10 -11.68 -3.24
CA THR A 38 6.54 -11.78 -3.54
C THR A 38 7.28 -10.52 -3.07
N PRO A 39 8.54 -10.62 -2.61
CA PRO A 39 9.34 -9.47 -2.21
C PRO A 39 9.47 -8.42 -3.32
N GLU A 40 9.59 -8.83 -4.58
CA GLU A 40 9.72 -7.95 -5.74
C GLU A 40 8.46 -7.10 -5.95
N ALA A 41 7.28 -7.69 -5.78
CA ALA A 41 6.02 -6.98 -5.92
C ALA A 41 5.82 -5.93 -4.80
N VAL A 42 6.24 -6.26 -3.58
CA VAL A 42 6.23 -5.31 -2.45
C VAL A 42 7.20 -4.16 -2.70
N ASN A 43 8.41 -4.43 -3.17
CA ASN A 43 9.38 -3.37 -3.50
C ASN A 43 8.82 -2.41 -4.56
N LYS A 44 8.22 -2.97 -5.63
CA LYS A 44 7.58 -2.18 -6.68
C LYS A 44 6.41 -1.34 -6.17
N LEU A 45 5.64 -1.85 -5.20
CA LEU A 45 4.60 -1.08 -4.53
C LEU A 45 5.21 0.11 -3.78
N MET A 46 6.23 -0.11 -2.95
CA MET A 46 6.83 0.96 -2.15
C MET A 46 7.45 2.07 -3.02
N SER A 47 8.10 1.71 -4.13
CA SER A 47 8.60 2.71 -5.09
C SER A 47 7.47 3.59 -5.66
N LYS A 48 6.31 3.01 -5.98
CA LYS A 48 5.15 3.77 -6.46
C LYS A 48 4.49 4.65 -5.40
N LEU A 49 4.58 4.27 -4.13
CA LEU A 49 3.99 5.03 -3.02
C LEU A 49 4.91 6.16 -2.53
N GLY A 50 6.22 6.02 -2.75
CA GLY A 50 7.23 7.02 -2.41
C GLY A 50 7.49 8.10 -3.47
N GLU A 51 6.94 7.95 -4.68
CA GLU A 51 6.75 9.05 -5.64
C GLU A 51 5.66 10.04 -5.16
#